data_AF-A0A7C5S0M3-F1
#
_entry.id   AF-A0A7C5S0M3-F1
#
_cell.length_a   1.000
_cell.length_b   1.000
_cell.length_c   1.000
_cell.angle_alpha   90.00
_cell.angle_beta   90.00
_cell.angle_gamma   90.00
#
_symmetry.space_group_name_H-M   'P 1'
#
loop_
_entity.id
_entity.type
_entity.pdbx_description
1 polymer ?
#
loop_
_entity_poly.entity_id
_entity_poly.type
_entity_poly.pdbx_seq_one_letter_code
_entity_poly.pdbx_strand_id
1 'polypeptide(L)'
;MKIKLSALILFLAITFYYCSDSGDNGDIIADSSDSGANMSNDAMESDTDFMDGRYDLDIISEDSDQTSKDYKEITDGVINTDILSDTSEDIVDIVEEDILAKDVLQDEDIILVQDTYSDVADTGTPYVNIVSPADGATVKNPVVFKFTYSKVSKVRFFADNYPLGAAFDPQGTDTFTYNFSGTGYERNILLEGYDASGNTVASDSIKITVEDNENKGELIGKMYNTYYYLAYEASYSGADDTTLYDSNCKPIADVPYKFSDAVCIEGSGKLEDGRVINYAETCNCGRKCAGYNYIVCYTVLDPNKYPWGMGSKGNPLVPLRSWATDNAIIPYGTILYIEEWDGVLIPDVDGIGNFVHDGCFRSDDIGGAIQGMHFDFFAGTASMWKALEKIYPTKTYFNVYKNNPKCSYLKN
;
A
#
# COMPACT_ATOMS: atom_id res chain seq x y z
N MET A 1 36.92 51.38 -13.34
CA MET A 1 36.49 52.74 -12.95
C MET A 1 34.97 52.75 -12.90
N LYS A 2 34.41 53.13 -11.73
CA LYS A 2 33.00 53.24 -11.32
C LYS A 2 32.21 51.96 -10.98
N ILE A 3 32.39 51.61 -9.72
CA ILE A 3 31.49 50.96 -8.75
C ILE A 3 30.22 51.80 -8.51
N LYS A 4 29.07 51.16 -8.23
CA LYS A 4 28.08 51.49 -7.18
C LYS A 4 26.88 50.52 -7.27
N LEU A 5 26.08 50.22 -6.25
CA LEU A 5 26.19 49.94 -4.81
C LEU A 5 24.71 49.75 -4.36
N SER A 6 24.42 48.63 -3.70
CA SER A 6 23.37 48.35 -2.68
C SER A 6 21.91 48.81 -2.82
N ALA A 7 20.99 47.87 -2.54
CA ALA A 7 19.99 48.04 -1.48
C ALA A 7 19.60 46.68 -0.89
N LEU A 8 19.55 46.64 0.44
CA LEU A 8 19.47 45.49 1.33
C LEU A 8 18.34 45.75 2.34
N ILE A 9 17.51 44.72 2.60
CA ILE A 9 16.70 44.41 3.80
C ILE A 9 15.52 45.34 4.17
N LEU A 10 14.32 44.74 4.32
CA LEU A 10 13.58 44.84 5.59
C LEU A 10 12.76 43.55 5.86
N PHE A 11 13.20 42.81 6.87
CA PHE A 11 12.45 41.78 7.59
C PHE A 11 11.41 42.48 8.49
N LEU A 12 10.16 42.01 8.52
CA LEU A 12 9.23 42.34 9.59
C LEU A 12 9.20 41.18 10.60
N ALA A 13 9.75 41.42 11.78
CA ALA A 13 9.52 40.62 12.98
C ALA A 13 8.41 41.32 13.78
N ILE A 14 7.36 40.58 14.14
CA ILE A 14 6.33 41.04 15.07
C ILE A 14 6.67 40.47 16.44
N THR A 15 7.06 41.35 17.36
CA THR A 15 7.25 41.05 18.79
C THR A 15 5.96 41.35 19.54
N PHE A 16 5.48 40.39 20.32
CA PHE A 16 4.38 40.55 21.27
C PHE A 16 4.78 41.48 22.43
N TYR A 17 3.90 42.42 22.78
CA TYR A 17 3.99 43.20 24.01
C TYR A 17 2.82 42.82 24.93
N TYR A 18 3.15 42.40 26.14
CA TYR A 18 2.24 42.21 27.27
C TYR A 18 1.80 43.58 27.83
N CYS A 19 0.55 43.71 28.28
CA CYS A 19 0.22 44.61 29.40
C CYS A 19 -0.99 44.09 30.19
N SER A 20 -0.76 43.90 31.48
CA SER A 20 -1.73 43.76 32.58
C SER A 20 -2.42 45.11 32.83
N ASP A 21 -3.72 45.15 33.14
CA ASP A 21 -4.18 45.36 34.52
C ASP A 21 -5.71 45.41 34.70
N SER A 22 -6.07 45.02 35.91
CA SER A 22 -7.32 44.99 36.67
C SER A 22 -8.29 46.17 36.59
N GLY A 23 -9.58 45.90 36.87
CA GLY A 23 -10.52 46.92 37.36
C GLY A 23 -11.97 46.43 37.56
N ASP A 24 -12.32 46.13 38.81
CA ASP A 24 -13.68 46.00 39.37
C ASP A 24 -14.60 47.19 39.03
N ASN A 25 -15.90 46.93 38.83
CA ASN A 25 -16.98 47.31 39.76
C ASN A 25 -18.36 47.18 39.10
N GLY A 26 -19.31 46.69 39.89
CA GLY A 26 -20.67 46.41 39.46
C GLY A 26 -21.67 47.56 39.50
N ASP A 27 -22.84 47.18 38.99
CA ASP A 27 -24.15 47.26 39.64
C ASP A 27 -25.12 48.42 39.29
N ILE A 28 -26.39 47.99 39.24
CA ILE A 28 -27.69 48.72 39.31
C ILE A 28 -28.18 49.47 38.04
N ILE A 29 -29.28 49.02 37.41
CA ILE A 29 -30.69 49.45 37.64
C ILE A 29 -31.65 48.61 36.76
N ALA A 30 -32.67 48.03 37.40
CA ALA A 30 -33.89 47.52 36.78
C ALA A 30 -34.99 48.59 36.80
N ASP A 31 -35.76 48.74 35.73
CA ASP A 31 -37.23 48.89 35.81
C ASP A 31 -37.92 48.60 34.47
N SER A 32 -39.12 48.08 34.64
CA SER A 32 -40.19 47.56 33.79
C SER A 32 -40.71 48.44 32.63
N SER A 33 -41.22 47.78 31.58
CA SER A 33 -42.66 47.76 31.29
C SER A 33 -43.00 46.93 30.05
N ASP A 34 -44.17 46.33 30.16
CA ASP A 34 -44.80 45.27 29.39
C ASP A 34 -45.54 45.81 28.15
N SER A 35 -45.47 45.10 27.02
CA SER A 35 -46.61 44.84 26.11
C SER A 35 -46.13 44.05 24.88
N GLY A 36 -46.51 42.78 24.84
CA GLY A 36 -46.02 41.80 23.88
C GLY A 36 -46.64 41.83 22.48
N ALA A 37 -45.96 41.12 21.59
CA ALA A 37 -46.58 40.30 20.54
C ALA A 37 -45.64 39.13 20.23
N ASN A 38 -46.18 37.93 20.37
CA ASN A 38 -45.56 36.63 20.12
C ASN A 38 -44.93 36.52 18.73
N MET A 39 -43.65 36.14 18.67
CA MET A 39 -43.13 35.13 17.74
C MET A 39 -42.08 34.31 18.49
N SER A 40 -42.27 32.99 18.47
CA SER A 40 -41.44 32.01 19.16
C SER A 40 -39.98 32.08 18.70
N ASN A 41 -39.09 32.21 19.69
CA ASN A 41 -37.68 31.92 19.55
C ASN A 41 -37.50 30.40 19.38
N ASP A 42 -37.06 29.97 18.21
CA ASP A 42 -36.20 28.80 18.13
C ASP A 42 -34.79 29.31 17.83
N ALA A 43 -33.91 29.03 18.78
CA ALA A 43 -32.50 29.38 18.73
C ALA A 43 -31.84 28.69 17.53
N MET A 44 -31.21 29.48 16.67
CA MET A 44 -30.16 28.99 15.79
C MET A 44 -29.00 28.53 16.67
N GLU A 45 -28.93 27.23 16.93
CA GLU A 45 -27.68 26.60 17.30
C GLU A 45 -26.77 26.60 16.07
N SER A 46 -25.61 27.22 16.24
CA SER A 46 -24.50 27.21 15.30
C SER A 46 -23.88 25.82 15.28
N ASP A 47 -24.20 25.05 14.25
CA ASP A 47 -23.67 23.70 14.06
C ASP A 47 -22.26 23.78 13.47
N THR A 48 -21.25 23.76 14.34
CA THR A 48 -19.82 23.71 13.98
C THR A 48 -19.23 22.30 14.01
N ASP A 49 -20.06 21.25 14.02
CA ASP A 49 -19.62 19.85 14.16
C ASP A 49 -19.46 19.08 12.83
N PHE A 50 -19.12 19.78 11.74
CA PHE A 50 -18.93 19.13 10.43
C PHE A 50 -17.57 18.38 10.27
N MET A 51 -16.81 18.18 11.36
CA MET A 51 -15.47 17.55 11.31
C MET A 51 -15.20 16.47 12.38
N ASP A 52 -16.22 15.94 13.05
CA ASP A 52 -16.04 14.76 13.90
C ASP A 52 -16.94 13.60 13.45
N GLY A 53 -16.31 12.59 12.84
CA GLY A 53 -16.94 11.44 12.22
C GLY A 53 -17.69 10.53 13.20
N ARG A 54 -18.94 10.86 13.49
CA ARG A 54 -19.91 9.92 14.07
C ARG A 54 -21.21 10.01 13.30
N TYR A 55 -21.47 9.00 12.47
CA TYR A 55 -22.82 8.74 12.00
C TYR A 55 -23.46 7.71 12.92
N ASP A 56 -24.63 8.07 13.44
CA ASP A 56 -25.57 7.18 14.10
C ASP A 56 -26.16 6.22 13.05
N LEU A 57 -26.12 4.92 13.35
CA LEU A 57 -26.55 3.84 12.47
C LEU A 57 -28.04 3.57 12.71
N ASP A 58 -28.92 4.14 11.89
CA ASP A 58 -30.28 3.63 11.75
C ASP A 58 -30.24 2.34 10.90
N ILE A 59 -30.25 1.21 11.60
CA ILE A 59 -30.40 -0.14 11.04
C ILE A 59 -31.84 -0.32 10.59
N ILE A 60 -32.07 -0.36 9.28
CA ILE A 60 -33.26 -0.97 8.69
C ILE A 60 -32.96 -2.46 8.54
N SER A 61 -33.49 -3.26 9.47
CA SER A 61 -33.57 -4.71 9.36
C SER A 61 -34.81 -5.10 8.56
N GLU A 62 -34.64 -5.75 7.42
CA GLU A 62 -35.68 -6.60 6.85
C GLU A 62 -35.14 -8.02 6.64
N ASP A 63 -35.84 -8.95 7.30
CA ASP A 63 -35.73 -10.40 7.26
C ASP A 63 -36.12 -10.99 5.90
N SER A 64 -35.48 -12.13 5.56
CA SER A 64 -36.07 -13.43 5.15
C SER A 64 -35.16 -14.14 4.14
N ASP A 65 -34.43 -15.19 4.51
CA ASP A 65 -34.82 -16.57 4.80
C ASP A 65 -34.95 -17.46 3.53
N GLN A 66 -34.48 -18.71 3.67
CA GLN A 66 -34.57 -19.88 2.76
C GLN A 66 -33.52 -20.01 1.64
N THR A 67 -32.84 -21.13 1.39
CA THR A 67 -33.03 -22.55 1.79
C THR A 67 -31.74 -23.35 1.59
N SER A 68 -31.47 -24.31 2.48
CA SER A 68 -30.58 -25.45 2.25
C SER A 68 -31.40 -26.64 1.74
N LYS A 69 -30.82 -27.47 0.84
CA LYS A 69 -31.03 -28.94 0.71
C LYS A 69 -30.28 -29.56 -0.49
N ASP A 70 -29.28 -30.37 -0.16
CA ASP A 70 -28.92 -31.75 -0.54
C ASP A 70 -28.93 -32.34 -1.99
N TYR A 71 -27.98 -33.31 -2.13
CA TYR A 71 -27.82 -34.48 -3.03
C TYR A 71 -27.17 -34.24 -4.43
N LYS A 72 -26.26 -35.06 -5.01
CA LYS A 72 -25.86 -36.48 -4.81
C LYS A 72 -24.54 -36.81 -5.55
N GLU A 73 -23.84 -37.85 -5.09
CA GLU A 73 -22.72 -38.58 -5.73
C GLU A 73 -22.99 -39.07 -7.16
N ILE A 74 -21.92 -39.19 -7.98
CA ILE A 74 -21.77 -40.22 -9.02
C ILE A 74 -20.32 -40.74 -9.04
N THR A 75 -20.17 -42.04 -8.79
CA THR A 75 -19.01 -42.90 -9.03
C THR A 75 -19.06 -43.58 -10.41
N ASP A 76 -17.96 -44.25 -10.76
CA ASP A 76 -17.70 -45.20 -11.86
C ASP A 76 -17.14 -44.56 -13.15
N GLY A 77 -15.98 -44.92 -13.72
CA GLY A 77 -15.08 -46.06 -13.54
C GLY A 77 -15.06 -46.90 -14.82
N VAL A 78 -13.97 -46.87 -15.62
CA VAL A 78 -13.62 -47.96 -16.56
C VAL A 78 -12.10 -48.01 -16.77
N ILE A 79 -11.53 -49.17 -16.43
CA ILE A 79 -10.18 -49.65 -16.73
C ILE A 79 -10.22 -50.22 -18.16
N ASN A 80 -9.20 -49.98 -18.98
CA ASN A 80 -8.96 -50.83 -20.14
C ASN A 80 -7.46 -51.15 -20.26
N THR A 81 -7.13 -52.39 -19.90
CA THR A 81 -5.93 -53.12 -20.31
C THR A 81 -6.21 -53.76 -21.66
N ASP A 82 -5.31 -53.68 -22.64
CA ASP A 82 -5.02 -54.83 -23.48
C ASP A 82 -3.69 -54.69 -24.24
N ILE A 83 -3.01 -55.84 -24.25
CA ILE A 83 -1.75 -56.21 -24.90
C ILE A 83 -2.05 -56.69 -26.33
N LEU A 84 -1.00 -56.80 -27.16
CA LEU A 84 -0.82 -57.46 -28.48
C LEU A 84 -0.58 -56.43 -29.60
N SER A 85 0.31 -56.59 -30.57
CA SER A 85 1.35 -57.58 -30.89
C SER A 85 1.98 -57.14 -32.24
N ASP A 86 3.30 -57.29 -32.37
CA ASP A 86 4.04 -57.76 -33.56
C ASP A 86 4.30 -56.90 -34.83
N THR A 87 5.55 -57.06 -35.34
CA THR A 87 6.13 -56.81 -36.69
C THR A 87 6.19 -55.37 -37.27
N SER A 88 7.22 -54.91 -38.02
CA SER A 88 8.53 -55.41 -38.51
C SER A 88 9.29 -54.29 -39.30
N GLU A 89 10.61 -54.47 -39.47
CA GLU A 89 11.54 -53.90 -40.49
C GLU A 89 12.05 -52.44 -40.29
N ASP A 90 13.36 -52.16 -40.21
CA ASP A 90 14.37 -52.34 -41.28
C ASP A 90 15.83 -52.59 -40.78
N ILE A 91 16.59 -53.24 -41.66
CA ILE A 91 17.96 -53.78 -41.56
C ILE A 91 18.99 -52.79 -42.16
N VAL A 92 20.21 -52.63 -41.59
CA VAL A 92 21.50 -52.55 -42.33
C VAL A 92 22.71 -53.00 -41.45
N ASP A 93 23.28 -54.15 -41.82
CA ASP A 93 24.70 -54.63 -41.89
C ASP A 93 25.82 -54.10 -40.96
N ILE A 94 26.48 -54.98 -40.16
CA ILE A 94 27.71 -55.80 -40.42
C ILE A 94 28.99 -54.92 -40.42
N VAL A 95 30.03 -55.11 -39.58
CA VAL A 95 30.96 -56.26 -39.50
C VAL A 95 31.63 -56.39 -38.12
N GLU A 96 31.77 -57.63 -37.66
CA GLU A 96 32.73 -58.13 -36.65
C GLU A 96 34.13 -58.33 -37.27
N GLU A 97 35.18 -58.38 -36.44
CA GLU A 97 36.16 -59.47 -36.52
C GLU A 97 36.89 -59.74 -35.19
N ASP A 98 37.04 -61.04 -34.93
CA ASP A 98 37.61 -61.78 -33.80
C ASP A 98 39.10 -61.43 -33.47
N ILE A 99 39.73 -61.86 -32.37
CA ILE A 99 40.33 -63.21 -32.21
C ILE A 99 40.83 -63.43 -30.77
N LEU A 100 40.53 -64.64 -30.27
CA LEU A 100 41.09 -65.35 -29.12
C LEU A 100 42.61 -65.59 -29.21
N ALA A 101 43.30 -65.51 -28.07
CA ALA A 101 44.48 -66.37 -27.82
C ALA A 101 44.52 -66.82 -26.35
N LYS A 102 44.35 -68.13 -26.16
CA LYS A 102 44.70 -68.92 -24.99
C LYS A 102 46.04 -69.59 -25.28
N ASP A 103 47.03 -69.46 -24.41
CA ASP A 103 47.72 -70.58 -23.75
C ASP A 103 49.09 -70.18 -23.13
N VAL A 104 49.16 -70.43 -21.82
CA VAL A 104 50.24 -71.09 -21.04
C VAL A 104 51.71 -70.68 -21.30
N LEU A 105 52.31 -70.01 -20.30
CA LEU A 105 53.66 -70.30 -19.80
C LEU A 105 53.68 -70.21 -18.26
N GLN A 106 54.42 -71.14 -17.67
CA GLN A 106 54.59 -71.45 -16.23
C GLN A 106 55.59 -70.54 -15.52
N ASP A 107 55.47 -70.52 -14.19
CA ASP A 107 56.47 -70.22 -13.14
C ASP A 107 57.23 -68.89 -13.24
N GLU A 108 56.94 -67.95 -12.33
CA GLU A 108 57.88 -67.51 -11.28
C GLU A 108 57.10 -66.90 -10.10
N ASP A 109 57.63 -67.14 -8.90
CA ASP A 109 57.11 -66.74 -7.60
C ASP A 109 56.75 -65.25 -7.50
N ILE A 110 55.47 -64.94 -7.29
CA ILE A 110 55.05 -63.65 -6.73
C ILE A 110 54.18 -63.90 -5.51
N ILE A 111 54.79 -63.63 -4.35
CA ILE A 111 54.19 -63.60 -3.03
C ILE A 111 53.02 -62.60 -3.05
N LEU A 112 51.79 -63.12 -3.03
CA LEU A 112 50.60 -62.32 -2.72
C LEU A 112 50.60 -62.04 -1.22
N VAL A 113 51.16 -60.90 -0.85
CA VAL A 113 50.86 -60.26 0.43
C VAL A 113 49.36 -59.94 0.41
N GLN A 114 48.57 -60.70 1.17
CA GLN A 114 47.24 -60.26 1.57
C GLN A 114 47.44 -59.03 2.47
N ASP A 115 47.49 -57.85 1.85
CA ASP A 115 47.40 -56.61 2.58
C ASP A 115 45.94 -56.45 2.98
N THR A 116 45.65 -56.81 4.22
CA THR A 116 44.38 -56.51 4.87
C THR A 116 44.26 -55.00 4.95
N TYR A 117 43.58 -54.41 3.97
CA TYR A 117 43.22 -53.00 4.00
C TYR A 117 42.19 -52.83 5.11
N SER A 118 42.67 -52.49 6.31
CA SER A 118 41.85 -52.01 7.40
C SER A 118 41.27 -50.67 6.96
N ASP A 119 39.96 -50.63 6.69
CA ASP A 119 39.20 -49.40 6.66
C ASP A 119 39.42 -48.69 7.99
N VAL A 120 40.26 -47.66 7.99
CA VAL A 120 40.29 -46.68 9.07
C VAL A 120 38.96 -45.95 8.95
N ALA A 121 37.99 -46.36 9.77
CA ALA A 121 36.73 -45.67 9.92
C ALA A 121 37.03 -44.17 10.15
N ASP A 122 36.54 -43.33 9.24
CA ASP A 122 36.63 -41.88 9.35
C ASP A 122 36.07 -41.46 10.72
N THR A 123 36.95 -41.00 11.61
CA THR A 123 36.67 -40.69 13.03
C THR A 123 36.10 -39.29 13.27
N GLY A 124 35.86 -38.49 12.22
CA GLY A 124 35.27 -37.17 12.38
C GLY A 124 33.87 -37.19 13.02
N THR A 125 33.60 -36.28 13.94
CA THR A 125 32.26 -36.06 14.52
C THR A 125 31.32 -35.44 13.46
N PRO A 126 30.02 -35.82 13.41
CA PRO A 126 29.03 -35.11 12.59
C PRO A 126 29.02 -33.62 12.87
N TYR A 127 28.87 -32.81 11.82
CA TYR A 127 28.77 -31.35 11.97
C TYR A 127 27.85 -30.71 10.94
N VAL A 128 27.34 -29.53 11.31
CA VAL A 128 26.74 -28.52 10.44
C VAL A 128 27.29 -27.16 10.87
N ASN A 129 27.42 -26.22 9.95
CA ASN A 129 27.90 -24.87 10.24
C ASN A 129 27.31 -23.86 9.25
N ILE A 130 26.69 -22.80 9.74
CA ILE A 130 26.16 -21.70 8.95
C ILE A 130 27.33 -20.77 8.58
N VAL A 131 27.59 -20.62 7.29
CA VAL A 131 28.68 -19.81 6.74
C VAL A 131 28.21 -18.39 6.42
N SER A 132 26.95 -18.26 6.00
CA SER A 132 26.34 -16.96 5.69
C SER A 132 24.83 -17.05 5.90
N PRO A 133 24.17 -16.00 6.41
CA PRO A 133 24.74 -14.73 6.91
C PRO A 133 25.67 -14.91 8.11
N ALA A 134 26.46 -13.88 8.43
CA ALA A 134 27.25 -13.86 9.66
C ALA A 134 26.37 -13.65 10.89
N ASP A 135 26.82 -14.11 12.05
CA ASP A 135 26.14 -13.84 13.32
C ASP A 135 26.05 -12.32 13.60
N GLY A 136 24.85 -11.87 13.95
CA GLY A 136 24.46 -10.47 14.12
C GLY A 136 24.16 -9.71 12.82
N ALA A 137 24.16 -10.34 11.65
CA ALA A 137 23.98 -9.63 10.38
C ALA A 137 22.55 -9.10 10.16
N THR A 138 22.45 -7.90 9.59
CA THR A 138 21.22 -7.40 8.99
C THR A 138 21.19 -7.77 7.50
N VAL A 139 20.18 -8.52 7.07
CA VAL A 139 20.10 -9.09 5.72
C VAL A 139 18.76 -8.80 5.04
N LYS A 140 18.75 -8.80 3.70
CA LYS A 140 17.52 -8.63 2.91
C LYS A 140 16.76 -9.95 2.75
N ASN A 141 15.44 -9.88 2.77
CA ASN A 141 14.51 -10.97 2.51
C ASN A 141 14.35 -11.19 0.99
N PRO A 142 14.25 -12.39 0.39
CA PRO A 142 14.57 -13.69 0.96
C PRO A 142 16.01 -13.77 1.44
N VAL A 143 16.20 -14.46 2.55
CA VAL A 143 17.53 -14.78 3.07
C VAL A 143 18.03 -16.05 2.41
N VAL A 144 19.23 -15.98 1.84
CA VAL A 144 19.98 -17.14 1.35
C VAL A 144 20.99 -17.54 2.42
N PHE A 145 20.75 -18.67 3.06
CA PHE A 145 21.68 -19.30 3.98
C PHE A 145 22.69 -20.13 3.21
N LYS A 146 23.98 -19.96 3.48
CA LYS A 146 25.03 -20.88 3.07
C LYS A 146 25.50 -21.67 4.28
N PHE A 147 25.72 -22.97 4.13
CA PHE A 147 26.13 -23.83 5.23
C PHE A 147 27.06 -24.96 4.74
N THR A 148 27.88 -25.47 5.64
CA THR A 148 28.68 -26.68 5.44
C THR A 148 28.20 -27.78 6.37
N TYR A 149 28.45 -29.04 5.99
CA TYR A 149 28.02 -30.20 6.76
C TYR A 149 28.91 -31.42 6.46
N SER A 150 28.93 -32.36 7.40
CA SER A 150 29.49 -33.70 7.17
C SER A 150 28.86 -34.72 8.09
N LYS A 151 28.72 -35.96 7.62
CA LYS A 151 28.18 -37.11 8.35
C LYS A 151 26.80 -36.88 8.98
N VAL A 152 25.96 -36.14 8.27
CA VAL A 152 24.53 -35.98 8.55
C VAL A 152 23.74 -36.53 7.37
N SER A 153 22.59 -37.14 7.64
CA SER A 153 21.67 -37.66 6.62
C SER A 153 20.65 -36.62 6.18
N LYS A 154 20.25 -35.72 7.07
CA LYS A 154 19.33 -34.60 6.76
C LYS A 154 19.72 -33.35 7.52
N VAL A 155 19.27 -32.19 7.04
CA VAL A 155 19.39 -30.92 7.74
C VAL A 155 18.04 -30.19 7.81
N ARG A 156 17.87 -29.29 8.77
CA ARG A 156 16.69 -28.43 8.89
C ARG A 156 17.02 -27.09 9.52
N PHE A 157 16.45 -26.03 8.96
CA PHE A 157 16.53 -24.68 9.50
C PHE A 157 15.31 -24.35 10.36
N PHE A 158 15.54 -23.55 11.40
CA PHE A 158 14.54 -22.97 12.27
C PHE A 158 14.82 -21.47 12.47
N ALA A 159 13.77 -20.68 12.70
CA ALA A 159 13.87 -19.34 13.26
C ALA A 159 13.02 -19.29 14.54
N ASP A 160 13.60 -18.89 15.67
CA ASP A 160 12.90 -18.75 16.96
C ASP A 160 12.13 -20.04 17.35
N ASN A 161 12.74 -21.21 17.07
CA ASN A 161 12.17 -22.56 17.21
C ASN A 161 11.06 -22.93 16.20
N TYR A 162 10.69 -22.02 15.29
CA TYR A 162 9.77 -22.31 14.21
C TYR A 162 10.52 -22.93 13.00
N PRO A 163 10.12 -24.10 12.49
CA PRO A 163 10.80 -24.72 11.37
C PRO A 163 10.58 -23.92 10.07
N LEU A 164 11.66 -23.60 9.36
CA LEU A 164 11.62 -22.87 8.09
C LEU A 164 11.29 -23.78 6.88
N GLY A 165 11.00 -25.05 7.13
CA GLY A 165 10.70 -26.05 6.12
C GLY A 165 10.73 -27.46 6.70
N ALA A 166 10.54 -28.48 5.86
CA ALA A 166 10.79 -29.87 6.24
C ALA A 166 12.30 -30.15 6.30
N ALA A 167 12.72 -31.16 7.07
CA ALA A 167 14.10 -31.65 7.01
C ALA A 167 14.38 -32.26 5.63
N PHE A 168 15.54 -31.98 5.06
CA PHE A 168 15.91 -32.42 3.71
C PHE A 168 17.31 -33.03 3.68
N ASP A 169 17.54 -33.97 2.77
CA ASP A 169 18.88 -34.50 2.49
C ASP A 169 19.65 -33.47 1.67
N PRO A 170 20.80 -32.96 2.15
CA PRO A 170 21.49 -31.88 1.46
C PRO A 170 22.12 -32.31 0.12
N GLN A 171 22.40 -33.60 -0.15
CA GLN A 171 22.89 -34.12 -1.47
C GLN A 171 23.93 -33.25 -2.23
N GLY A 172 24.90 -32.67 -1.52
CA GLY A 172 25.90 -31.75 -2.10
C GLY A 172 25.49 -30.28 -2.20
N THR A 173 24.25 -29.95 -1.84
CA THR A 173 23.73 -28.58 -1.72
C THR A 173 24.22 -27.93 -0.44
N ASP A 174 24.75 -26.71 -0.55
CA ASP A 174 25.27 -25.89 0.55
C ASP A 174 24.46 -24.62 0.78
N THR A 175 23.27 -24.50 0.15
CA THR A 175 22.40 -23.32 0.25
C THR A 175 20.95 -23.65 0.59
N PHE A 176 20.29 -22.73 1.31
CA PHE A 176 18.86 -22.78 1.64
C PHE A 176 18.28 -21.36 1.57
N THR A 177 17.17 -21.17 0.85
CA THR A 177 16.55 -19.84 0.70
C THR A 177 15.21 -19.80 1.40
N TYR A 178 14.94 -18.74 2.16
CA TYR A 178 13.67 -18.58 2.88
C TYR A 178 13.14 -17.14 2.81
N ASN A 179 11.82 -17.02 2.58
CA ASN A 179 11.09 -15.76 2.64
C ASN A 179 10.44 -15.59 4.03
N PHE A 180 10.90 -14.62 4.81
CA PHE A 180 10.32 -14.28 6.11
C PHE A 180 9.04 -13.46 5.94
N SER A 181 7.98 -13.78 6.70
CA SER A 181 6.76 -12.98 6.79
C SER A 181 6.80 -11.92 7.90
N GLY A 182 7.83 -11.93 8.75
CA GLY A 182 8.07 -10.91 9.76
C GLY A 182 9.53 -10.46 9.74
N THR A 183 9.74 -9.16 9.50
CA THR A 183 11.03 -8.49 9.32
C THR A 183 11.19 -7.35 10.34
N GLY A 184 12.38 -6.74 10.40
CA GLY A 184 12.67 -5.57 11.23
C GLY A 184 13.06 -5.87 12.69
N TYR A 185 13.36 -7.13 13.03
CA TYR A 185 13.84 -7.51 14.36
C TYR A 185 14.75 -8.75 14.34
N GLU A 186 15.51 -8.92 15.43
CA GLU A 186 16.47 -10.02 15.60
C GLU A 186 15.77 -11.38 15.71
N ARG A 187 16.32 -12.38 15.02
CA ARG A 187 15.91 -13.78 14.97
C ARG A 187 17.04 -14.67 15.42
N ASN A 188 16.75 -15.72 16.19
CA ASN A 188 17.68 -16.82 16.37
C ASN A 188 17.46 -17.86 15.27
N ILE A 189 18.45 -18.04 14.39
CA ILE A 189 18.45 -19.05 13.35
C ILE A 189 19.22 -20.26 13.86
N LEU A 190 18.60 -21.44 13.80
CA LEU A 190 19.19 -22.71 14.17
C LEU A 190 19.21 -23.63 12.95
N LEU A 191 20.37 -24.21 12.66
CA LEU A 191 20.54 -25.30 11.71
C LEU A 191 20.79 -26.58 12.51
N GLU A 192 19.92 -27.58 12.33
CA GLU A 192 20.12 -28.92 12.89
C GLU A 192 20.53 -29.91 11.81
N GLY A 193 21.43 -30.83 12.14
CA GLY A 193 21.80 -31.99 11.35
C GLY A 193 21.35 -33.29 12.02
N TYR A 194 20.74 -34.18 11.25
CA TYR A 194 20.16 -35.44 11.73
C TYR A 194 20.89 -36.67 11.16
N ASP A 195 20.94 -37.76 11.94
CA ASP A 195 21.37 -39.07 11.46
C ASP A 195 20.27 -39.81 10.66
N ALA A 196 20.56 -41.02 10.18
CA ALA A 196 19.62 -41.84 9.43
C ALA A 196 18.40 -42.31 10.25
N SER A 197 18.50 -42.28 11.58
CA SER A 197 17.40 -42.61 12.51
C SER A 197 16.54 -41.39 12.85
N GLY A 198 16.95 -40.19 12.40
CA GLY A 198 16.26 -38.93 12.67
C GLY A 198 16.67 -38.25 13.98
N ASN A 199 17.73 -38.71 14.66
CA ASN A 199 18.23 -38.04 15.85
C ASN A 199 19.07 -36.83 15.46
N THR A 200 18.93 -35.71 16.19
CA THR A 200 19.84 -34.56 16.04
C THR A 200 21.23 -34.95 16.53
N VAL A 201 22.23 -34.84 15.64
CA VAL A 201 23.63 -35.19 15.91
C VAL A 201 24.59 -34.01 15.77
N ALA A 202 24.13 -32.89 15.20
CA ALA A 202 24.87 -31.66 15.08
C ALA A 202 23.92 -30.45 15.06
N SER A 203 24.42 -29.30 15.49
CA SER A 203 23.67 -28.04 15.41
C SER A 203 24.61 -26.85 15.31
N ASP A 204 24.16 -25.79 14.67
CA ASP A 204 24.80 -24.48 14.68
C ASP A 204 23.76 -23.35 14.69
N SER A 205 24.09 -22.19 15.25
CA SER A 205 23.14 -21.09 15.39
C SER A 205 23.77 -19.72 15.18
N ILE A 206 23.00 -18.84 14.55
CA ILE A 206 23.35 -17.43 14.38
C ILE A 206 22.15 -16.55 14.73
N LYS A 207 22.40 -15.28 15.03
CA LYS A 207 21.38 -14.24 15.09
C LYS A 207 21.40 -13.41 13.82
N ILE A 208 20.24 -13.07 13.28
CA ILE A 208 20.14 -12.14 12.14
C ILE A 208 18.97 -11.18 12.34
N THR A 209 19.04 -10.00 11.74
CA THR A 209 17.86 -9.14 11.53
C THR A 209 17.49 -9.18 10.06
N VAL A 210 16.29 -9.66 9.74
CA VAL A 210 15.81 -9.70 8.35
C VAL A 210 15.07 -8.41 8.05
N GLU A 211 15.51 -7.69 7.03
CA GLU A 211 14.89 -6.48 6.50
C GLU A 211 14.13 -6.81 5.22
N ASP A 212 13.06 -6.08 4.95
CA ASP A 212 12.33 -6.20 3.69
C ASP A 212 13.26 -5.94 2.49
N ASN A 213 13.10 -6.72 1.42
CA ASN A 213 13.81 -6.49 0.16
C ASN A 213 13.33 -5.22 -0.55
N GLU A 214 12.15 -4.75 -0.21
CA GLU A 214 11.55 -3.66 -0.93
C GLU A 214 12.30 -2.37 -0.56
N ASN A 215 12.95 -1.80 -1.57
CA ASN A 215 13.40 -0.43 -1.49
C ASN A 215 12.15 0.47 -1.43
N LYS A 216 11.66 0.71 -0.21
CA LYS A 216 10.50 1.58 0.07
C LYS A 216 10.74 3.02 -0.41
N GLY A 217 12.00 3.39 -0.65
CA GLY A 217 12.42 4.74 -1.02
C GLY A 217 12.95 5.53 0.18
N GLU A 218 13.03 6.85 0.01
CA GLU A 218 13.42 7.79 1.07
C GLU A 218 12.19 8.16 1.89
N LEU A 219 12.24 7.93 3.21
CA LEU A 219 11.17 8.32 4.12
C LEU A 219 11.03 9.85 4.13
N ILE A 220 9.85 10.34 3.81
CA ILE A 220 9.46 11.76 3.98
C ILE A 220 9.05 11.98 5.43
N GLY A 221 8.24 11.06 5.97
CA GLY A 221 7.83 11.06 7.37
C GLY A 221 6.45 10.42 7.56
N LYS A 222 5.91 10.58 8.78
CA LYS A 222 4.61 10.02 9.16
C LYS A 222 3.51 11.04 8.93
N MET A 223 2.53 10.74 8.07
CA MET A 223 1.46 11.65 7.66
C MET A 223 0.08 11.02 7.89
N TYR A 224 -0.94 11.84 8.16
CA TYR A 224 -2.33 11.36 8.23
C TYR A 224 -3.12 11.67 6.96
N ASN A 225 -4.14 10.87 6.67
CA ASN A 225 -5.01 11.05 5.52
C ASN A 225 -6.34 11.75 5.84
N THR A 226 -6.87 12.45 4.85
CA THR A 226 -8.30 12.69 4.61
C THR A 226 -8.64 12.23 3.19
N TYR A 227 -9.89 12.43 2.76
CA TYR A 227 -10.30 12.17 1.38
C TYR A 227 -11.08 13.35 0.79
N TYR A 228 -10.95 13.52 -0.52
CA TYR A 228 -11.77 14.41 -1.33
C TYR A 228 -12.21 13.70 -2.62
N TYR A 229 -13.24 14.21 -3.28
CA TYR A 229 -13.84 13.57 -4.46
C TYR A 229 -14.42 14.58 -5.45
N LEU A 230 -14.77 14.12 -6.66
CA LEU A 230 -15.55 14.93 -7.60
C LEU A 230 -17.01 14.92 -7.15
N ALA A 231 -17.59 16.07 -6.80
CA ALA A 231 -19.01 16.14 -6.42
C ALA A 231 -19.92 15.89 -7.64
N TYR A 232 -20.94 15.06 -7.53
CA TYR A 232 -21.89 14.81 -8.63
C TYR A 232 -23.22 15.47 -8.33
N GLU A 233 -23.67 16.38 -9.18
CA GLU A 233 -24.94 17.11 -9.00
C GLU A 233 -26.12 16.16 -8.79
N ALA A 234 -26.20 15.09 -9.59
CA ALA A 234 -27.23 14.05 -9.51
C ALA A 234 -27.31 13.32 -8.16
N SER A 235 -26.32 13.49 -7.26
CA SER A 235 -26.36 12.94 -5.90
C SER A 235 -27.11 13.83 -4.90
N TYR A 236 -27.54 15.02 -5.32
CA TYR A 236 -28.20 16.01 -4.47
C TYR A 236 -29.62 16.26 -4.98
N SER A 237 -30.61 16.03 -4.11
CA SER A 237 -32.00 16.35 -4.40
C SER A 237 -32.33 17.79 -4.00
N GLY A 238 -33.31 18.38 -4.66
CA GLY A 238 -33.77 19.74 -4.37
C GLY A 238 -34.23 20.45 -5.64
N ALA A 239 -34.61 21.72 -5.49
CA ALA A 239 -34.79 22.60 -6.62
C ALA A 239 -33.44 23.22 -7.01
N ASP A 240 -33.28 23.53 -8.29
CA ASP A 240 -32.15 24.28 -8.82
C ASP A 240 -32.33 25.77 -8.49
N ASP A 241 -31.97 26.13 -7.26
CA ASP A 241 -32.21 27.45 -6.67
C ASP A 241 -30.93 28.28 -6.45
N THR A 242 -29.79 27.70 -6.79
CA THR A 242 -28.48 28.30 -6.55
C THR A 242 -27.68 28.40 -7.84
N THR A 243 -27.42 29.63 -8.30
CA THR A 243 -26.63 29.86 -9.51
C THR A 243 -25.14 29.72 -9.25
N LEU A 244 -24.46 28.89 -10.05
CA LEU A 244 -22.99 28.86 -10.14
C LEU A 244 -22.50 29.85 -11.19
N TYR A 245 -21.43 30.59 -10.89
CA TYR A 245 -20.88 31.63 -11.76
C TYR A 245 -19.46 31.33 -12.21
N ASP A 246 -19.11 31.80 -13.40
CA ASP A 246 -17.73 31.84 -13.87
C ASP A 246 -16.98 33.08 -13.37
N SER A 247 -15.67 33.13 -13.59
CA SER A 247 -14.80 34.27 -13.23
C SER A 247 -15.22 35.62 -13.83
N ASN A 248 -16.01 35.63 -14.92
CA ASN A 248 -16.54 36.85 -15.52
C ASN A 248 -17.94 37.20 -15.00
N CYS A 249 -18.39 36.53 -13.93
CA CYS A 249 -19.72 36.66 -13.36
C CYS A 249 -20.85 36.31 -14.32
N LYS A 250 -20.58 35.41 -15.26
CA LYS A 250 -21.61 34.83 -16.12
C LYS A 250 -22.15 33.56 -15.46
N PRO A 251 -23.48 33.36 -15.44
CA PRO A 251 -24.06 32.13 -14.91
C PRO A 251 -23.65 30.91 -15.74
N ILE A 252 -23.32 29.81 -15.06
CA ILE A 252 -22.95 28.52 -15.65
C ILE A 252 -24.14 27.57 -15.66
N ALA A 253 -24.82 27.45 -14.51
CA ALA A 253 -25.99 26.60 -14.26
C ALA A 253 -26.66 27.05 -12.95
N ASP A 254 -27.97 26.83 -12.84
CA ASP A 254 -28.67 26.78 -11.56
C ASP A 254 -28.63 25.33 -11.08
N VAL A 255 -28.32 25.12 -9.81
CA VAL A 255 -28.09 23.79 -9.23
C VAL A 255 -28.69 23.70 -7.82
N PRO A 256 -28.84 22.50 -7.23
CA PRO A 256 -29.29 22.38 -5.85
C PRO A 256 -28.29 23.03 -4.88
N TYR A 257 -28.80 23.80 -3.91
CA TYR A 257 -27.99 24.45 -2.87
C TYR A 257 -26.94 23.53 -2.23
N LYS A 258 -27.31 22.28 -1.90
CA LYS A 258 -26.41 21.31 -1.27
C LYS A 258 -25.29 20.84 -2.19
N PHE A 259 -25.54 20.77 -3.50
CA PHE A 259 -24.48 20.52 -4.47
C PHE A 259 -23.52 21.70 -4.55
N SER A 260 -24.04 22.94 -4.51
CA SER A 260 -23.20 24.15 -4.43
C SER A 260 -22.29 24.16 -3.20
N ASP A 261 -22.75 23.66 -2.05
CA ASP A 261 -21.91 23.47 -0.85
C ASP A 261 -20.81 22.44 -1.07
N ALA A 262 -21.19 21.26 -1.56
CA ALA A 262 -20.23 20.19 -1.78
C ALA A 262 -19.15 20.60 -2.79
N VAL A 263 -19.53 21.12 -3.96
CA VAL A 263 -18.57 21.50 -5.01
C VAL A 263 -17.63 22.64 -4.59
N CYS A 264 -18.03 23.49 -3.63
CA CYS A 264 -17.14 24.51 -3.10
C CYS A 264 -16.09 23.93 -2.14
N ILE A 265 -16.45 22.92 -1.34
CA ILE A 265 -15.55 22.25 -0.38
C ILE A 265 -14.59 21.33 -1.12
N GLU A 266 -15.12 20.48 -2.00
CA GLU A 266 -14.34 19.51 -2.77
C GLU A 266 -13.50 20.18 -3.88
N GLY A 267 -13.86 21.41 -4.28
CA GLY A 267 -13.16 22.18 -5.30
C GLY A 267 -13.45 21.77 -6.74
N SER A 268 -14.19 20.67 -6.98
CA SER A 268 -14.58 20.23 -8.32
C SER A 268 -15.88 19.46 -8.31
N GLY A 269 -16.61 19.46 -9.44
CA GLY A 269 -17.86 18.74 -9.57
C GLY A 269 -18.30 18.48 -11.00
N LYS A 270 -19.29 17.62 -11.17
CA LYS A 270 -19.89 17.25 -12.44
C LYS A 270 -21.39 17.58 -12.42
N LEU A 271 -21.79 18.40 -13.38
CA LEU A 271 -23.18 18.80 -13.58
C LEU A 271 -23.99 17.65 -14.21
N GLU A 272 -25.31 17.68 -14.07
CA GLU A 272 -26.21 16.68 -14.67
C GLU A 272 -26.11 16.62 -16.19
N ASP A 273 -25.81 17.76 -16.83
CA ASP A 273 -25.58 17.84 -18.28
C ASP A 273 -24.21 17.29 -18.73
N GLY A 274 -23.41 16.78 -17.79
CA GLY A 274 -22.14 16.11 -18.02
C GLY A 274 -20.93 17.03 -18.04
N ARG A 275 -21.10 18.35 -17.97
CA ARG A 275 -19.97 19.29 -17.83
C ARG A 275 -19.24 19.05 -16.50
N VAL A 276 -17.91 19.12 -16.54
CA VAL A 276 -17.07 19.12 -15.34
C VAL A 276 -16.71 20.57 -15.02
N ILE A 277 -16.87 20.96 -13.77
CA ILE A 277 -16.52 22.27 -13.24
C ILE A 277 -15.46 22.16 -12.16
N ASN A 278 -14.66 23.20 -12.03
CA ASN A 278 -13.58 23.28 -11.06
C ASN A 278 -13.55 24.67 -10.43
N TYR A 279 -13.08 24.78 -9.19
CA TYR A 279 -12.69 26.04 -8.60
C TYR A 279 -11.75 26.77 -9.57
N ALA A 280 -12.09 28.02 -9.88
CA ALA A 280 -11.25 28.90 -10.69
C ALA A 280 -10.54 29.91 -9.80
N GLU A 281 -11.32 30.71 -9.05
CA GLU A 281 -10.81 31.76 -8.20
C GLU A 281 -11.85 32.21 -7.16
N THR A 282 -11.39 33.07 -6.24
CA THR A 282 -12.29 33.85 -5.40
C THR A 282 -12.82 35.06 -6.17
N CYS A 283 -14.13 35.27 -6.17
CA CYS A 283 -14.80 36.34 -6.93
C CYS A 283 -15.84 37.09 -6.09
N ASN A 284 -16.63 38.00 -6.70
CA ASN A 284 -17.64 38.82 -6.00
C ASN A 284 -19.10 38.46 -6.33
N CYS A 285 -19.33 37.57 -7.28
CA CYS A 285 -20.66 37.22 -7.81
C CYS A 285 -21.08 35.78 -7.54
N GLY A 286 -20.13 34.93 -7.14
CA GLY A 286 -20.40 33.58 -6.72
C GLY A 286 -21.09 33.51 -5.35
N ARG A 287 -21.14 32.31 -4.80
CA ARG A 287 -21.66 32.05 -3.46
C ARG A 287 -20.51 31.90 -2.46
N LYS A 288 -20.74 32.34 -1.22
CA LYS A 288 -19.82 32.08 -0.10
C LYS A 288 -19.73 30.57 0.13
N CYS A 289 -18.52 30.03 0.18
CA CYS A 289 -18.34 28.60 0.42
C CYS A 289 -18.69 28.24 1.87
N ALA A 290 -19.44 27.15 2.05
CA ALA A 290 -19.85 26.66 3.36
C ALA A 290 -18.62 26.39 4.24
N GLY A 291 -18.63 26.87 5.48
CA GLY A 291 -17.52 26.73 6.42
C GLY A 291 -16.31 27.65 6.17
N TYR A 292 -16.30 28.43 5.08
CA TYR A 292 -15.18 29.30 4.72
C TYR A 292 -15.60 30.75 4.47
N ASN A 293 -14.64 31.68 4.53
CA ASN A 293 -14.90 33.12 4.36
C ASN A 293 -14.52 33.69 2.99
N TYR A 294 -14.60 32.86 1.94
CA TYR A 294 -14.37 33.29 0.56
C TYR A 294 -15.54 32.90 -0.35
N ILE A 295 -15.71 33.66 -1.43
CA ILE A 295 -16.75 33.48 -2.44
C ILE A 295 -16.11 32.84 -3.67
N VAL A 296 -16.68 31.76 -4.17
CA VAL A 296 -16.07 30.93 -5.22
C VAL A 296 -16.72 31.17 -6.58
N CYS A 297 -15.89 31.31 -7.62
CA CYS A 297 -16.30 31.17 -9.01
C CYS A 297 -15.61 29.96 -9.64
N TYR A 298 -16.25 29.42 -10.67
CA TYR A 298 -15.85 28.16 -11.30
C TYR A 298 -15.38 28.37 -12.74
N THR A 299 -14.72 27.35 -13.27
CA THR A 299 -14.47 27.22 -14.70
C THR A 299 -15.05 25.91 -15.19
N VAL A 300 -15.61 25.91 -16.41
CA VAL A 300 -16.02 24.69 -17.09
C VAL A 300 -14.80 24.10 -17.78
N LEU A 301 -14.51 22.84 -17.49
CA LEU A 301 -13.37 22.11 -18.02
C LEU A 301 -13.73 21.34 -19.30
N ASP A 302 -12.72 21.06 -20.12
CA ASP A 302 -12.83 20.06 -21.18
C ASP A 302 -12.89 18.65 -20.56
N PRO A 303 -14.02 17.93 -20.65
CA PRO A 303 -14.19 16.64 -20.00
C PRO A 303 -13.30 15.54 -20.58
N ASN A 304 -12.78 15.69 -21.80
CA ASN A 304 -11.82 14.73 -22.36
C ASN A 304 -10.43 14.88 -21.74
N LYS A 305 -10.09 16.11 -21.33
CA LYS A 305 -8.80 16.42 -20.71
C LYS A 305 -8.84 16.29 -19.19
N TYR A 306 -9.97 16.63 -18.57
CA TYR A 306 -10.16 16.67 -17.12
C TYR A 306 -11.43 15.92 -16.71
N PRO A 307 -11.54 14.60 -16.99
CA PRO A 307 -12.75 13.83 -16.68
C PRO A 307 -13.07 13.79 -15.18
N TRP A 308 -12.06 14.00 -14.33
CA TRP A 308 -12.15 13.94 -12.87
C TRP A 308 -11.80 15.27 -12.19
N GLY A 309 -11.82 16.38 -12.93
CA GLY A 309 -11.36 17.67 -12.41
C GLY A 309 -9.87 17.92 -12.64
N MET A 310 -9.45 19.11 -12.23
CA MET A 310 -8.14 19.68 -12.52
C MET A 310 -7.42 20.03 -11.22
N GLY A 311 -6.22 19.48 -11.04
CA GLY A 311 -5.37 19.81 -9.89
C GLY A 311 -4.71 21.18 -10.01
N SER A 312 -4.09 21.61 -8.93
CA SER A 312 -3.52 22.95 -8.74
C SER A 312 -2.51 23.46 -9.78
N LYS A 313 -1.95 22.59 -10.64
CA LYS A 313 -1.04 22.95 -11.74
C LYS A 313 -1.62 22.75 -13.14
N GLY A 314 -2.93 22.55 -13.25
CA GLY A 314 -3.59 22.33 -14.52
C GLY A 314 -3.44 20.91 -15.08
N ASN A 315 -3.02 19.96 -14.25
CA ASN A 315 -2.99 18.52 -14.54
C ASN A 315 -4.37 17.89 -14.30
N PRO A 316 -4.69 16.80 -15.02
CA PRO A 316 -5.84 15.98 -14.67
C PRO A 316 -5.61 15.26 -13.34
N LEU A 317 -6.64 15.26 -12.50
CA LEU A 317 -6.68 14.37 -11.34
C LEU A 317 -7.00 12.94 -11.79
N VAL A 318 -6.44 11.97 -11.08
CA VAL A 318 -6.60 10.55 -11.35
C VAL A 318 -7.09 9.89 -10.05
N PRO A 319 -8.32 9.35 -10.03
CA PRO A 319 -8.84 8.64 -8.86
C PRO A 319 -7.87 7.58 -8.38
N LEU A 320 -7.74 7.45 -7.06
CA LEU A 320 -6.87 6.46 -6.42
C LEU A 320 -5.37 6.65 -6.70
N ARG A 321 -4.94 7.80 -7.24
CA ARG A 321 -3.53 8.11 -7.53
C ARG A 321 -3.13 9.52 -7.11
N SER A 322 -3.98 10.50 -7.37
CA SER A 322 -3.70 11.91 -7.10
C SER A 322 -3.93 12.26 -5.63
N TRP A 323 -2.99 12.98 -5.04
CA TRP A 323 -3.13 13.54 -3.70
C TRP A 323 -3.06 15.06 -3.72
N ALA A 324 -3.82 15.69 -2.82
CA ALA A 324 -3.52 17.04 -2.37
C ALA A 324 -2.49 16.99 -1.24
N THR A 325 -1.46 17.82 -1.30
CA THR A 325 -0.38 17.84 -0.30
C THR A 325 0.08 19.26 0.04
N ASP A 326 0.75 19.42 1.18
CA ASP A 326 1.52 20.63 1.46
C ASP A 326 2.79 20.67 0.60
N ASN A 327 2.80 21.57 -0.40
CA ASN A 327 3.91 21.72 -1.34
C ASN A 327 5.23 22.22 -0.71
N ALA A 328 5.21 22.75 0.51
CA ALA A 328 6.45 23.09 1.22
C ALA A 328 7.18 21.83 1.73
N ILE A 329 6.47 20.72 1.88
CA ILE A 329 7.00 19.44 2.39
C ILE A 329 7.11 18.42 1.26
N ILE A 330 6.04 18.27 0.48
CA ILE A 330 5.97 17.37 -0.67
C ILE A 330 5.73 18.22 -1.91
N PRO A 331 6.78 18.57 -2.67
CA PRO A 331 6.63 19.35 -3.89
C PRO A 331 5.69 18.66 -4.89
N TYR A 332 4.93 19.47 -5.62
CA TYR A 332 4.12 19.01 -6.74
C TYR A 332 4.87 18.04 -7.67
N GLY A 333 4.17 17.00 -8.12
CA GLY A 333 4.69 15.96 -9.00
C GLY A 333 5.56 14.93 -8.30
N THR A 334 5.76 15.04 -6.98
CA THR A 334 6.48 14.01 -6.22
C THR A 334 5.74 12.68 -6.32
N ILE A 335 6.48 11.63 -6.69
CA ILE A 335 5.99 10.25 -6.67
C ILE A 335 6.16 9.70 -5.26
N LEU A 336 5.07 9.18 -4.73
CA LEU A 336 4.93 8.76 -3.34
C LEU A 336 4.66 7.26 -3.27
N TYR A 337 5.07 6.65 -2.17
CA TYR A 337 4.82 5.27 -1.83
C TYR A 337 4.35 5.14 -0.39
N ILE A 338 3.29 4.39 -0.16
CA ILE A 338 2.87 3.89 1.15
C ILE A 338 2.79 2.37 1.07
N GLU A 339 3.57 1.70 1.92
CA GLU A 339 3.60 0.23 2.00
C GLU A 339 2.25 -0.36 2.42
N GLU A 340 1.57 0.28 3.37
CA GLU A 340 0.26 -0.16 3.84
C GLU A 340 -0.78 -0.20 2.70
N TRP A 341 -0.66 0.67 1.69
CA TRP A 341 -1.53 0.65 0.50
C TRP A 341 -1.09 -0.33 -0.58
N ASP A 342 0.04 -0.99 -0.43
CA ASP A 342 0.54 -1.99 -1.38
C ASP A 342 -0.06 -3.36 -1.09
N GLY A 343 -0.75 -3.95 -2.07
CA GLY A 343 -1.51 -5.18 -1.89
C GLY A 343 -2.97 -4.98 -1.46
N VAL A 344 -3.43 -3.74 -1.28
CA VAL A 344 -4.81 -3.45 -0.86
C VAL A 344 -5.76 -3.64 -2.03
N LEU A 345 -6.72 -4.55 -1.91
CA LEU A 345 -7.80 -4.70 -2.90
C LEU A 345 -8.76 -3.51 -2.80
N ILE A 346 -8.84 -2.73 -3.87
CA ILE A 346 -9.80 -1.62 -3.97
C ILE A 346 -11.14 -2.17 -4.47
N PRO A 347 -12.26 -1.90 -3.76
CA PRO A 347 -13.58 -2.35 -4.19
C PRO A 347 -13.97 -1.70 -5.53
N ASP A 348 -14.82 -2.38 -6.31
CA ASP A 348 -15.46 -1.79 -7.48
C ASP A 348 -16.61 -0.87 -7.02
N VAL A 349 -16.42 0.44 -7.17
CA VAL A 349 -17.43 1.46 -6.81
C VAL A 349 -17.50 2.49 -7.91
N ASP A 350 -18.69 2.71 -8.46
CA ASP A 350 -18.96 3.66 -9.56
C ASP A 350 -18.05 3.46 -10.79
N GLY A 351 -17.63 2.22 -11.05
CA GLY A 351 -16.71 1.88 -12.15
C GLY A 351 -15.26 2.29 -11.90
N ILE A 352 -14.91 2.62 -10.65
CA ILE A 352 -13.55 2.85 -10.17
C ILE A 352 -13.16 1.68 -9.27
N GLY A 353 -11.91 1.20 -9.37
CA GLY A 353 -11.39 0.16 -8.50
C GLY A 353 -11.36 -1.21 -9.18
N ASN A 354 -11.67 -2.27 -8.43
CA ASN A 354 -11.50 -3.67 -8.84
C ASN A 354 -10.05 -4.03 -9.21
N PHE A 355 -9.09 -3.49 -8.46
CA PHE A 355 -7.67 -3.82 -8.61
C PHE A 355 -6.97 -3.83 -7.26
N VAL A 356 -5.81 -4.48 -7.23
CA VAL A 356 -4.91 -4.44 -6.09
C VAL A 356 -4.03 -3.21 -6.21
N HIS A 357 -4.19 -2.27 -5.29
CA HIS A 357 -3.38 -1.07 -5.21
C HIS A 357 -1.92 -1.43 -4.93
N ASP A 358 -1.00 -0.69 -5.54
CA ASP A 358 0.44 -0.98 -5.57
C ASP A 358 1.25 -0.02 -4.68
N GLY A 359 0.57 0.62 -3.73
CA GLY A 359 1.12 1.64 -2.84
C GLY A 359 1.55 2.96 -3.50
N CYS A 360 1.41 3.13 -4.82
CA CYS A 360 1.98 4.25 -5.55
C CYS A 360 1.01 5.41 -5.78
N PHE A 361 1.47 6.64 -5.51
CA PHE A 361 0.68 7.87 -5.60
C PHE A 361 1.50 9.03 -6.19
N ARG A 362 0.81 10.15 -6.48
CA ARG A 362 1.44 11.39 -6.96
C ARG A 362 0.84 12.62 -6.28
N SER A 363 1.71 13.52 -5.82
CA SER A 363 1.30 14.87 -5.39
C SER A 363 0.85 15.67 -6.60
N ASP A 364 -0.46 15.84 -6.75
CA ASP A 364 -1.09 16.40 -7.94
C ASP A 364 -1.92 17.65 -7.66
N ASP A 365 -2.17 17.93 -6.39
CA ASP A 365 -3.06 19.00 -5.98
C ASP A 365 -2.63 19.68 -4.68
N ILE A 366 -3.35 20.74 -4.30
CA ILE A 366 -3.26 21.39 -3.00
C ILE A 366 -4.67 21.71 -2.50
N GLY A 367 -4.84 21.76 -1.18
CA GLY A 367 -6.06 22.26 -0.56
C GLY A 367 -5.72 23.27 0.53
N GLY A 368 -6.61 24.24 0.79
CA GLY A 368 -6.36 25.28 1.79
C GLY A 368 -6.15 24.74 3.21
N ALA A 369 -6.77 23.61 3.52
CA ALA A 369 -6.65 22.92 4.81
C ALA A 369 -5.52 21.87 4.84
N ILE A 370 -4.89 21.58 3.70
CA ILE A 370 -3.87 20.52 3.61
C ILE A 370 -2.51 21.12 3.91
N GLN A 371 -2.12 21.06 5.19
CA GLN A 371 -0.92 21.70 5.73
C GLN A 371 -0.12 20.73 6.60
N GLY A 372 1.20 20.80 6.51
CA GLY A 372 2.08 19.96 7.32
C GLY A 372 2.07 18.48 6.88
N MET A 373 2.18 17.58 7.86
CA MET A 373 2.22 16.13 7.65
C MET A 373 0.81 15.55 7.46
N HIS A 374 0.09 16.07 6.47
CA HIS A 374 -1.28 15.75 6.10
C HIS A 374 -1.36 15.65 4.57
N PHE A 375 -2.04 14.63 4.07
CA PHE A 375 -2.42 14.54 2.66
C PHE A 375 -3.91 14.27 2.51
N ASP A 376 -4.46 14.71 1.39
CA ASP A 376 -5.83 14.42 0.99
C ASP A 376 -5.83 13.45 -0.19
N PHE A 377 -6.48 12.31 -0.02
CA PHE A 377 -6.53 11.26 -1.05
C PHE A 377 -7.70 11.53 -2.00
N PHE A 378 -7.43 11.61 -3.31
CA PHE A 378 -8.50 11.74 -4.30
C PHE A 378 -9.22 10.42 -4.56
N ALA A 379 -10.42 10.27 -4.02
CA ALA A 379 -11.22 9.05 -4.14
C ALA A 379 -11.94 8.91 -5.49
N GLY A 380 -12.10 10.02 -6.24
CA GLY A 380 -12.88 10.06 -7.47
C GLY A 380 -14.37 10.30 -7.22
N THR A 381 -15.06 9.46 -6.45
CA THR A 381 -16.47 9.64 -6.08
C THR A 381 -16.70 9.61 -4.56
N ALA A 382 -17.82 10.19 -4.11
CA ALA A 382 -18.24 10.16 -2.72
C ALA A 382 -18.49 8.72 -2.21
N SER A 383 -19.03 7.84 -3.07
CA SER A 383 -19.24 6.43 -2.73
C SER A 383 -17.92 5.70 -2.56
N MET A 384 -16.94 5.96 -3.43
CA MET A 384 -15.60 5.41 -3.29
C MET A 384 -14.94 5.89 -2.00
N TRP A 385 -15.01 7.20 -1.68
CA TRP A 385 -14.53 7.71 -0.40
C TRP A 385 -15.10 6.93 0.80
N LYS A 386 -16.43 6.77 0.87
CA LYS A 386 -17.07 5.99 1.94
C LYS A 386 -16.61 4.52 1.99
N ALA A 387 -16.22 3.94 0.86
CA ALA A 387 -15.63 2.61 0.83
C ALA A 387 -14.19 2.61 1.36
N LEU A 388 -13.38 3.61 0.99
CA LEU A 388 -12.01 3.76 1.48
C LEU A 388 -11.96 4.05 2.99
N GLU A 389 -12.92 4.78 3.55
CA GLU A 389 -13.06 4.98 5.02
C GLU A 389 -13.16 3.65 5.79
N LYS A 390 -13.69 2.59 5.17
CA LYS A 390 -13.77 1.26 5.79
C LYS A 390 -12.44 0.50 5.75
N ILE A 391 -11.53 0.90 4.86
CA ILE A 391 -10.19 0.33 4.73
C ILE A 391 -9.22 1.12 5.61
N TYR A 392 -9.15 2.42 5.38
CA TYR A 392 -8.34 3.36 6.14
C TYR A 392 -9.17 4.59 6.50
N PRO A 393 -9.69 4.66 7.73
CA PRO A 393 -10.45 5.81 8.19
C PRO A 393 -9.66 7.11 8.07
N THR A 394 -10.36 8.24 7.93
CA THR A 394 -9.76 9.57 8.08
C THR A 394 -8.96 9.67 9.38
N LYS A 395 -7.82 10.36 9.32
CA LYS A 395 -6.79 10.45 10.37
C LYS A 395 -6.05 9.12 10.66
N THR A 396 -6.00 8.20 9.69
CA THR A 396 -5.04 7.09 9.73
C THR A 396 -3.65 7.60 9.37
N TYR A 397 -2.63 7.15 10.09
CA TYR A 397 -1.25 7.59 9.89
C TYR A 397 -0.41 6.56 9.15
N PHE A 398 0.35 7.02 8.16
CA PHE A 398 1.21 6.20 7.30
C PHE A 398 2.64 6.72 7.29
N ASN A 399 3.61 5.82 7.13
CA ASN A 399 4.96 6.21 6.73
C ASN A 399 4.97 6.45 5.22
N VAL A 400 5.24 7.69 4.81
CA VAL A 400 5.23 8.08 3.40
C VAL A 400 6.65 8.15 2.88
N TYR A 401 6.91 7.50 1.76
CA TYR A 401 8.20 7.46 1.10
C TYR A 401 8.15 8.14 -0.27
N LYS A 402 9.29 8.63 -0.76
CA LYS A 402 9.48 9.06 -2.15
C LYS A 402 10.56 8.23 -2.83
N ASN A 403 10.63 8.32 -4.15
CA ASN A 403 11.66 7.65 -4.96
C ASN A 403 11.66 6.11 -4.87
N ASN A 404 10.54 5.49 -4.49
CA ASN A 404 10.40 4.04 -4.64
C ASN A 404 10.48 3.67 -6.14
N PRO A 405 11.42 2.78 -6.57
CA PRO A 405 11.56 2.38 -7.97
C PRO A 405 10.29 1.79 -8.58
N LYS A 406 9.46 1.10 -7.77
CA LYS A 406 8.18 0.50 -8.20
C LYS A 406 7.21 1.55 -8.76
N CYS A 407 7.22 2.76 -8.20
CA CYS A 407 6.31 3.83 -8.58
C CYS A 407 6.81 4.68 -9.76
N SER A 408 7.95 4.33 -10.36
CA SER A 408 8.57 5.13 -11.42
C SER A 408 7.71 5.33 -12.67
N TYR A 409 6.73 4.43 -12.91
CA TYR A 409 5.80 4.53 -14.04
C TYR A 409 4.87 5.77 -13.95
N LEU A 410 4.69 6.36 -12.75
CA LEU A 410 3.86 7.56 -12.55
C LEU A 410 4.57 8.88 -12.91
N LYS A 411 5.87 8.84 -13.25
CA LYS A 411 6.64 10.04 -13.63
C LYS A 411 6.25 10.64 -14.98
N ASN A 412 5.49 9.91 -15.81
CA ASN A 412 5.18 10.26 -17.19
C ASN A 412 3.76 10.76 -17.35
#